data_AF-A0A453DJL4-F1
#
_entry.id   AF-A0A453DJL4-F1
#
_cell.length_a   1.000
_cell.length_b   1.000
_cell.length_c   1.000
_cell.angle_alpha   90.00
_cell.angle_beta   90.00
_cell.angle_gamma   90.00
#
_symmetry.space_group_name_H-M   'P 1'
#
loop_
_entity.id
_entity.type
_entity.pdbx_description
1 polymer ?
#
loop_
_entity_poly.entity_id
_entity_poly.type
_entity_poly.pdbx_seq_one_letter_code
_entity_poly.pdbx_strand_id
1 'polypeptide(L)'
;MPPLFLLLLPVLLLVHPPFPQAAAAAAEDICIVGSGISGASTAFFLTNYTAPDPAPQLRVFERRDRVGGRLATVTVAGEVFEAGGSIIHPRNLHVRRFADLLGLAAKTGGDNDEDWLGIWDGARFVFKTLRPPPPGSSWLRRKLHGLANSLLLLRRYGLSLLRMDSFVQEMLQKFMLYYNGFESRPVFDNVEEMLKWSGLYGLTRRTLEDELIDAGLNTQTISELVTV
;
A
#
# COMPACT_ATOMS: atom_id res chain seq x y z
N MET A 1 9.65 -75.51 63.29
CA MET A 1 10.32 -74.68 62.27
C MET A 1 9.54 -74.77 60.97
N PRO A 2 8.82 -73.72 60.57
CA PRO A 2 8.36 -73.55 59.19
C PRO A 2 9.27 -72.55 58.44
N PRO A 3 9.37 -72.63 57.10
CA PRO A 3 10.22 -71.72 56.33
C PRO A 3 9.53 -70.37 56.11
N LEU A 4 10.32 -69.31 56.28
CA LEU A 4 9.97 -67.92 56.02
C LEU A 4 9.90 -67.70 54.50
N PHE A 5 8.70 -67.48 53.95
CA PHE A 5 8.54 -67.10 52.54
C PHE A 5 8.96 -65.64 52.36
N LEU A 6 10.11 -65.41 51.74
CA LEU A 6 10.59 -64.09 51.34
C LEU A 6 9.92 -63.72 50.00
N LEU A 7 8.91 -62.85 50.03
CA LEU A 7 8.33 -62.22 48.84
C LEU A 7 9.31 -61.16 48.30
N LEU A 8 10.11 -61.53 47.29
CA LEU A 8 10.89 -60.58 46.48
C LEU A 8 9.96 -59.95 45.43
N LEU A 9 9.55 -58.71 45.67
CA LEU A 9 8.91 -57.87 44.65
C LEU A 9 10.01 -57.31 43.72
N PRO A 10 9.99 -57.56 42.40
CA PRO A 10 10.94 -56.92 41.51
C PRO A 10 10.51 -55.45 41.31
N VAL A 11 11.32 -54.52 41.81
CA VAL A 11 11.22 -53.11 41.44
C VAL A 11 11.68 -52.99 40.00
N LEU A 12 10.73 -52.92 39.07
CA LEU A 12 10.99 -52.61 37.67
C LEU A 12 11.38 -51.12 37.60
N LEU A 13 12.68 -50.83 37.63
CA LEU A 13 13.19 -49.50 37.29
C LEU A 13 12.91 -49.26 35.80
N LEU A 14 11.84 -48.54 35.51
CA LEU A 14 11.61 -47.91 34.21
C LEU A 14 12.72 -46.88 33.99
N VAL A 15 13.82 -47.33 33.37
CA VAL A 15 14.81 -46.43 32.77
C VAL A 15 14.11 -45.81 31.57
N HIS A 16 13.45 -44.68 31.80
CA HIS A 16 13.03 -43.82 30.70
C HIS A 16 14.32 -43.40 29.96
N PRO A 17 14.44 -43.61 28.64
CA PRO A 17 15.51 -42.98 27.90
C PRO A 17 15.40 -41.47 28.15
N PRO A 18 16.51 -40.75 28.38
CA PRO A 18 16.43 -39.31 28.45
C PRO A 18 15.75 -38.85 27.17
N PHE A 19 14.63 -38.14 27.29
CA PHE A 19 14.07 -37.38 26.18
C PHE A 19 15.24 -36.63 25.55
N PRO A 20 15.42 -36.67 24.21
CA PRO A 20 16.42 -35.84 23.58
C PRO A 20 16.14 -34.42 24.04
N GLN A 21 17.03 -33.90 24.88
CA GLN A 21 17.01 -32.52 25.31
C GLN A 21 17.14 -31.76 24.00
N ALA A 22 16.05 -31.13 23.55
CA ALA A 22 16.08 -30.29 22.37
C ALA A 22 17.26 -29.35 22.58
N ALA A 23 18.30 -29.49 21.76
CA ALA A 23 19.42 -28.56 21.79
C ALA A 23 18.80 -27.17 21.77
N ALA A 24 19.19 -26.31 22.72
CA ALA A 24 18.72 -24.93 22.75
C ALA A 24 18.85 -24.39 21.32
N ALA A 25 17.72 -24.12 20.67
CA ALA A 25 17.71 -23.77 19.26
C ALA A 25 18.59 -22.54 19.13
N ALA A 26 19.68 -22.66 18.36
CA ALA A 26 20.56 -21.52 18.11
C ALA A 26 19.70 -20.40 17.53
N ALA A 27 19.92 -19.16 18.00
CA ALA A 27 19.22 -18.00 17.49
C ALA A 27 19.29 -18.01 15.95
N GLU A 28 18.13 -18.02 15.29
CA GLU A 28 18.09 -18.07 13.84
C GLU A 28 18.72 -16.80 13.26
N ASP A 29 19.59 -16.97 12.26
CA ASP A 29 20.21 -15.86 11.53
C ASP A 29 19.28 -15.44 10.38
N ILE A 30 18.65 -14.27 10.49
CA ILE A 30 17.76 -13.73 9.45
C ILE A 30 18.51 -12.70 8.61
N CYS A 31 18.64 -12.98 7.31
CA CYS A 31 19.26 -12.07 6.35
C CYS A 31 18.20 -11.44 5.44
N ILE A 32 18.13 -10.11 5.43
CA ILE A 32 17.25 -9.32 4.55
C ILE A 32 18.10 -8.66 3.48
N VAL A 33 17.79 -8.89 2.20
CA VAL A 33 18.47 -8.26 1.08
C VAL A 33 17.61 -7.13 0.52
N GLY A 34 18.11 -5.90 0.65
CA GLY A 34 17.47 -4.66 0.25
C GLY A 34 16.87 -3.91 1.43
N SER A 35 17.23 -2.63 1.56
CA SER A 35 16.75 -1.72 2.61
C SER A 35 15.67 -0.73 2.13
N GLY A 36 14.94 -1.12 1.08
CA GLY A 36 13.72 -0.42 0.66
C GLY A 36 12.57 -0.62 1.64
N ILE A 37 11.41 -0.01 1.37
CA ILE A 37 10.24 -0.07 2.27
C ILE A 37 9.85 -1.50 2.67
N SER A 38 10.00 -2.48 1.78
CA SER A 38 9.73 -3.89 2.10
C SER A 38 10.72 -4.44 3.12
N GLY A 39 12.03 -4.36 2.85
CA GLY A 39 13.04 -4.93 3.75
C GLY A 39 13.14 -4.18 5.08
N ALA A 40 13.03 -2.86 5.06
CA ALA A 40 13.01 -2.05 6.27
C ALA A 40 11.77 -2.33 7.15
N SER A 41 10.58 -2.48 6.54
CA SER A 41 9.38 -2.83 7.31
C SER A 41 9.42 -4.27 7.83
N THR A 42 9.91 -5.23 7.04
CA THR A 42 10.15 -6.61 7.53
C THR A 42 11.10 -6.61 8.73
N ALA A 43 12.22 -5.90 8.63
CA ALA A 43 13.16 -5.77 9.75
C ALA A 43 12.49 -5.19 10.99
N PHE A 44 11.74 -4.10 10.82
CA PHE A 44 10.98 -3.47 11.90
C PHE A 44 10.01 -4.44 12.57
N PHE A 45 9.17 -5.14 11.81
CA PHE A 45 8.17 -6.05 12.38
C PHE A 45 8.82 -7.27 13.04
N LEU A 46 9.88 -7.83 12.45
CA LEU A 46 10.60 -8.94 13.06
C LEU A 46 11.20 -8.56 14.41
N THR A 47 11.81 -7.37 14.50
CA THR A 47 12.39 -6.88 15.75
C THR A 47 11.33 -6.59 16.83
N ASN A 48 10.16 -6.08 16.45
CA ASN A 48 9.17 -5.59 17.43
C ASN A 48 8.07 -6.60 17.79
N TYR A 49 7.79 -7.59 16.94
CA TYR A 49 6.65 -8.48 17.09
C TYR A 49 6.99 -9.97 17.09
N THR A 50 8.28 -10.32 16.97
CA THR A 50 8.74 -11.68 17.16
C THR A 50 9.33 -11.76 18.57
N ALA A 51 8.79 -12.65 19.41
CA ALA A 51 9.28 -12.90 20.77
C ALA A 51 9.91 -14.30 20.97
N PRO A 52 10.78 -14.80 20.05
CA PRO A 52 11.52 -16.02 20.32
C PRO A 52 12.63 -15.72 21.34
N ASP A 53 12.85 -16.67 22.23
CA ASP A 53 14.01 -16.72 23.12
C ASP A 53 14.83 -17.96 22.74
N PRO A 54 16.05 -17.81 22.21
CA PRO A 54 16.79 -16.56 21.99
C PRO A 54 16.30 -15.74 20.79
N ALA A 55 16.48 -14.42 20.85
CA ALA A 55 16.13 -13.50 19.76
C ALA A 55 17.01 -13.74 18.52
N PRO A 56 16.45 -13.77 17.29
CA PRO A 56 17.20 -13.98 16.06
C PRO A 56 18.18 -12.84 15.79
N GLN A 57 19.33 -13.17 15.21
CA GLN A 57 20.24 -12.15 14.70
C GLN A 57 19.76 -11.66 13.33
N LEU A 58 19.44 -10.36 13.24
CA LEU A 58 18.96 -9.76 12.00
C LEU A 58 20.06 -8.98 11.28
N ARG A 59 20.29 -9.28 10.01
CA ARG A 59 21.23 -8.55 9.13
C ARG A 59 20.53 -8.03 7.88
N VAL A 60 20.61 -6.73 7.63
CA VAL A 60 20.07 -6.09 6.43
C VAL A 60 21.21 -5.69 5.51
N PHE A 61 21.18 -6.17 4.27
CA PHE A 61 22.18 -5.88 3.25
C PHE A 61 21.61 -4.93 2.22
N GLU A 62 22.25 -3.79 1.99
CA GLU A 62 21.89 -2.85 0.94
C GLU A 62 23.07 -2.65 -0.01
N ARG A 63 22.79 -2.62 -1.32
CA ARG A 63 23.83 -2.40 -2.33
C ARG A 63 24.26 -0.94 -2.40
N ARG A 64 23.32 -0.02 -2.17
CA ARG A 64 23.56 1.42 -2.17
C ARG A 64 24.12 1.89 -0.84
N ASP A 65 24.72 3.07 -0.85
CA ASP A 65 25.15 3.82 0.33
C ASP A 65 23.98 4.48 1.10
N ARG A 66 22.74 4.25 0.65
CA ARG A 66 21.51 4.82 1.21
C ARG A 66 20.39 3.80 1.27
N VAL A 67 19.53 3.98 2.28
CA VAL A 67 18.28 3.21 2.45
C VAL A 67 17.12 3.80 1.65
N GLY A 68 15.96 3.14 1.67
CA GLY A 68 14.71 3.65 1.09
C GLY A 68 14.37 3.09 -0.30
N GLY A 69 15.37 2.57 -1.02
CA GLY A 69 15.17 1.88 -2.30
C GLY A 69 14.59 2.79 -3.39
N ARG A 70 13.31 2.61 -3.73
CA ARG A 70 12.57 3.43 -4.72
C ARG A 70 11.97 4.70 -4.12
N LEU A 71 12.08 4.90 -2.81
CA LEU A 71 11.76 6.17 -2.15
C LEU A 71 13.03 7.01 -2.18
N ALA A 72 13.01 8.10 -2.95
CA ALA A 72 14.19 8.91 -3.19
C ALA A 72 13.77 10.34 -3.45
N THR A 73 14.55 11.27 -2.92
CA THR A 73 14.47 12.69 -3.23
C THR A 73 15.65 13.12 -4.10
N VAL A 74 15.46 14.18 -4.86
CA VAL A 74 16.50 14.87 -5.64
C VAL A 74 16.42 16.36 -5.39
N THR A 75 17.55 17.04 -5.45
CA THR A 75 17.60 18.50 -5.33
C THR A 75 17.80 19.10 -6.71
N VAL A 76 16.88 19.96 -7.14
CA VAL A 76 16.93 20.69 -8.41
C VAL A 76 16.75 22.17 -8.11
N ALA A 77 17.70 23.00 -8.55
CA ALA A 77 17.67 24.45 -8.33
C ALA A 77 17.48 24.87 -6.85
N GLY A 78 18.04 24.11 -5.91
CA GLY A 78 17.94 24.38 -4.46
C GLY A 78 16.70 23.80 -3.79
N GLU A 79 15.74 23.30 -4.57
CA GLU A 79 14.49 22.73 -4.07
C GLU A 79 14.55 21.20 -4.06
N VAL A 80 13.96 20.58 -3.03
CA VAL A 80 13.94 19.11 -2.88
C VAL A 80 12.63 18.56 -3.44
N PHE A 81 12.74 17.63 -4.38
CA PHE A 81 11.62 16.97 -5.03
C PHE A 81 11.65 15.47 -4.78
N GLU A 82 10.47 14.87 -4.70
CA GLU A 82 10.33 13.42 -4.72
C GLU A 82 10.61 12.89 -6.14
N ALA A 83 11.60 12.01 -6.27
CA ALA A 83 11.95 11.32 -7.52
C ALA A 83 11.50 9.85 -7.53
N GLY A 84 10.75 9.45 -6.50
CA GLY A 84 10.30 8.09 -6.26
C GLY A 84 8.85 8.04 -5.80
N GLY A 85 8.52 7.03 -5.01
CA GLY A 85 7.18 6.91 -4.42
C GLY A 85 6.88 8.06 -3.45
N SER A 86 5.87 8.87 -3.77
CA SER A 86 5.52 10.09 -3.02
C SER A 86 4.06 10.17 -2.60
N ILE A 87 3.20 9.32 -3.17
CA ILE A 87 1.75 9.36 -2.97
C ILE A 87 1.31 8.11 -2.22
N ILE A 88 0.65 8.30 -1.09
CA ILE A 88 -0.03 7.25 -0.33
C ILE A 88 -1.53 7.52 -0.38
N HIS A 89 -2.28 6.64 -1.02
CA HIS A 89 -3.72 6.76 -1.07
C HIS A 89 -4.33 6.45 0.32
N PRO A 90 -5.31 7.24 0.82
CA PRO A 90 -5.90 7.02 2.16
C PRO A 90 -6.51 5.63 2.39
N ARG A 91 -7.00 4.98 1.32
CA ARG A 91 -7.52 3.60 1.37
C ARG A 91 -6.43 2.51 1.43
N ASN A 92 -5.14 2.85 1.30
CA ASN A 92 -4.05 1.91 1.58
C ASN A 92 -3.78 1.88 3.09
N LEU A 93 -4.60 1.11 3.82
CA LEU A 93 -4.57 1.11 5.28
C LEU A 93 -3.26 0.56 5.86
N HIS A 94 -2.57 -0.33 5.16
CA HIS A 94 -1.29 -0.87 5.64
C HIS A 94 -0.21 0.22 5.71
N VAL A 95 0.02 0.93 4.60
CA VAL A 95 1.04 1.98 4.56
C VAL A 95 0.63 3.17 5.43
N ARG A 96 -0.66 3.52 5.47
CA ARG A 96 -1.15 4.62 6.31
C ARG A 96 -0.93 4.36 7.79
N ARG A 97 -1.37 3.20 8.29
CA ARG A 97 -1.16 2.80 9.70
C ARG A 97 0.32 2.67 10.03
N PHE A 98 1.14 2.19 9.10
CA PHE A 98 2.58 2.10 9.31
C PHE A 98 3.23 3.49 9.42
N ALA A 99 2.82 4.45 8.58
CA ALA A 99 3.27 5.83 8.70
C ALA A 99 2.85 6.45 10.05
N ASP A 100 1.60 6.22 10.49
CA ASP A 100 1.11 6.70 11.79
C ASP A 100 1.89 6.07 12.96
N LEU A 101 2.21 4.77 12.88
CA LEU A 101 3.02 4.05 13.86
C LEU A 101 4.44 4.63 13.97
N LEU A 102 5.00 5.12 12.87
CA LEU A 102 6.30 5.80 12.83
C LEU A 102 6.22 7.30 13.21
N GLY A 103 5.03 7.81 13.54
CA GLY A 103 4.83 9.23 13.88
C GLY A 103 4.99 10.18 12.68
N LEU A 104 4.82 9.68 11.45
CA LEU A 104 4.99 10.48 10.23
C LEU A 104 3.70 11.23 9.90
N ALA A 105 3.81 12.56 9.78
CA ALA A 105 2.72 13.39 9.31
C ALA A 105 2.58 13.30 7.78
N ALA A 106 1.35 13.14 7.31
CA ALA A 106 1.05 13.27 5.88
C ALA A 106 1.20 14.74 5.48
N LYS A 107 2.01 15.01 4.45
CA LYS A 107 1.97 16.31 3.77
C LYS A 107 0.69 16.36 2.94
N THR A 108 -0.36 16.93 3.49
CA THR A 108 -1.54 17.30 2.69
C THR A 108 -1.08 18.42 1.77
N GLY A 109 -1.08 18.16 0.46
CA GLY A 109 -0.82 19.21 -0.53
C GLY A 109 -1.71 20.42 -0.24
N GLY A 110 -1.16 21.62 -0.40
CA GLY A 110 -1.89 22.85 -0.15
C GLY A 110 -3.03 22.96 -1.15
N ASP A 111 -4.25 22.63 -0.73
CA ASP A 111 -5.48 23.16 -1.34
C ASP A 111 -5.48 24.67 -1.10
N ASN A 112 -4.59 25.38 -1.80
CA ASN A 112 -4.66 26.80 -1.90
C ASN A 112 -5.71 27.07 -2.97
N ASP A 113 -6.74 27.86 -2.64
CA ASP A 113 -7.76 28.39 -3.57
C ASP A 113 -7.17 29.15 -4.79
N GLU A 114 -5.84 29.20 -4.92
CA GLU A 114 -5.05 29.88 -5.94
C GLU A 114 -4.57 28.94 -7.07
N ASP A 115 -4.70 27.62 -6.90
CA ASP A 115 -4.26 26.67 -7.91
C ASP A 115 -5.26 26.58 -9.08
N TRP A 116 -4.73 26.47 -10.30
CA TRP A 116 -5.53 26.20 -11.49
C TRP A 116 -4.89 25.11 -12.35
N LEU A 117 -5.72 24.40 -13.10
CA LEU A 117 -5.33 23.27 -13.92
C LEU A 117 -4.97 23.73 -15.33
N GLY A 118 -3.90 23.17 -15.87
CA GLY A 118 -3.56 23.26 -17.29
C GLY A 118 -3.02 21.92 -17.79
N ILE A 119 -3.45 21.51 -18.98
CA ILE A 119 -2.97 20.28 -19.63
C ILE A 119 -2.11 20.69 -20.82
N TRP A 120 -0.87 20.21 -20.81
CA TRP A 120 0.14 20.48 -21.83
C TRP A 120 0.41 19.19 -22.62
N ASP A 121 0.29 19.25 -23.94
CA ASP A 121 0.47 18.08 -24.82
C ASP A 121 1.92 17.88 -25.30
N GLY A 122 2.87 18.66 -24.78
CA GLY A 122 4.26 18.71 -25.25
C GLY A 122 4.55 19.93 -26.13
N ALA A 123 3.55 20.52 -26.78
CA ALA A 123 3.72 21.67 -27.69
C ALA A 123 2.83 22.87 -27.36
N ARG A 124 1.64 22.66 -26.81
CA ARG A 124 0.70 23.71 -26.40
C ARG A 124 -0.18 23.27 -25.23
N PHE A 125 -0.81 24.25 -24.59
CA PHE A 125 -1.86 23.95 -23.62
C PHE A 125 -3.17 23.63 -24.35
N VAL A 126 -3.63 22.39 -24.23
CA VAL A 126 -4.87 21.92 -24.85
C VAL A 126 -6.11 22.23 -24.01
N PHE A 127 -5.91 22.41 -22.70
CA PHE A 127 -6.94 22.80 -21.76
C PHE A 127 -6.38 23.64 -20.61
N LYS A 128 -7.19 24.58 -20.11
CA LYS A 128 -6.93 25.35 -18.89
C LYS A 128 -8.24 25.63 -18.17
N THR A 129 -8.24 25.54 -16.85
CA THR A 129 -9.32 26.12 -16.05
C THR A 129 -9.16 27.64 -15.96
N LEU A 130 -10.23 28.32 -15.54
CA LEU A 130 -10.21 29.75 -15.28
C LEU A 130 -9.29 30.05 -14.11
N ARG A 131 -8.49 31.12 -14.25
CA ARG A 131 -7.67 31.63 -13.14
C ARG A 131 -8.56 31.92 -11.92
N PRO A 132 -8.08 31.60 -10.70
CA PRO A 132 -8.81 31.84 -9.49
C PRO A 132 -9.03 33.34 -9.27
N PRO A 133 -10.15 33.71 -8.67
CA PRO A 133 -10.42 35.10 -8.36
C PRO A 133 -9.46 35.60 -7.26
N PRO A 134 -9.06 36.89 -7.28
CA PRO A 134 -8.19 37.48 -6.26
C PRO A 134 -8.61 37.18 -4.81
N PRO A 135 -7.65 37.09 -3.87
CA PRO A 135 -7.91 36.99 -2.44
C PRO A 135 -8.92 38.05 -1.98
N GLY A 136 -9.85 37.67 -1.09
CA GLY A 136 -10.93 38.56 -0.63
C GLY A 136 -12.16 38.63 -1.55
N SER A 137 -12.20 37.87 -2.65
CA SER A 137 -13.38 37.81 -3.53
C SER A 137 -14.63 37.28 -2.83
N SER A 138 -15.79 37.82 -3.20
CA SER A 138 -17.08 37.43 -2.64
C SER A 138 -17.37 35.94 -2.82
N TRP A 139 -18.11 35.35 -1.88
CA TRP A 139 -18.50 33.93 -1.92
C TRP A 139 -19.27 33.58 -3.21
N LEU A 140 -20.16 34.46 -3.66
CA LEU A 140 -20.90 34.27 -4.91
C LEU A 140 -19.96 34.19 -6.11
N ARG A 141 -18.96 35.08 -6.20
CA ARG A 141 -17.98 35.07 -7.30
C ARG A 141 -17.16 33.78 -7.31
N ARG A 142 -16.74 33.29 -6.13
CA ARG A 142 -16.04 32.01 -5.99
C ARG A 142 -16.91 30.84 -6.45
N LYS A 143 -18.20 30.82 -6.06
CA LYS A 143 -19.14 29.80 -6.54
C LYS A 143 -19.36 29.84 -8.05
N LEU A 144 -19.54 31.03 -8.63
CA LEU A 144 -19.71 31.19 -10.07
C LEU A 144 -18.45 30.76 -10.84
N HIS A 145 -17.26 31.04 -10.31
CA HIS A 145 -15.99 30.55 -10.87
C HIS A 145 -15.91 29.02 -10.84
N GLY A 146 -16.26 28.40 -9.72
CA GLY A 146 -16.35 26.93 -9.61
C GLY A 146 -17.32 26.33 -10.62
N LEU A 147 -18.53 26.89 -10.73
CA LEU A 147 -19.54 26.45 -11.71
C LEU A 147 -19.06 26.62 -13.15
N ALA A 148 -18.39 27.72 -13.48
CA ALA A 148 -17.84 27.95 -14.80
C ALA A 148 -16.75 26.91 -15.14
N ASN A 149 -15.86 26.59 -14.19
CA ASN A 149 -14.87 25.53 -14.37
C ASN A 149 -15.51 24.15 -14.54
N SER A 150 -16.52 23.82 -13.74
CA SER A 150 -17.28 22.58 -13.89
C SER A 150 -17.95 22.49 -15.27
N LEU A 151 -18.50 23.60 -15.78
CA LEU A 151 -19.08 23.64 -17.12
C LEU A 151 -18.02 23.49 -18.22
N LEU A 152 -16.83 24.08 -18.05
CA LEU A 152 -15.71 23.90 -18.98
C LEU A 152 -15.24 22.43 -19.03
N LEU A 153 -15.12 21.79 -17.87
CA LEU A 153 -14.78 20.38 -17.76
C LEU A 153 -15.86 19.49 -18.36
N LEU A 154 -17.14 19.75 -18.05
CA LEU A 154 -18.28 19.03 -18.61
C LEU A 154 -18.37 19.20 -20.12
N ARG A 155 -18.10 20.39 -20.64
CA ARG A 155 -18.09 20.65 -22.09
C ARG A 155 -16.97 19.88 -22.79
N ARG A 156 -15.79 19.77 -22.16
CA ARG A 156 -14.63 19.09 -22.75
C ARG A 156 -14.72 17.56 -22.63
N TYR A 157 -15.08 17.05 -21.47
CA TYR A 157 -14.99 15.63 -21.15
C TYR A 157 -16.35 14.94 -21.02
N GLY A 158 -17.45 15.70 -21.11
CA GLY A 158 -18.78 15.19 -20.85
C GLY A 158 -18.87 14.58 -19.45
N LEU A 159 -19.60 13.48 -19.36
CA LEU A 159 -19.76 12.71 -18.12
C LEU A 159 -18.57 11.77 -17.83
N SER A 160 -17.49 11.83 -18.62
CA SER A 160 -16.40 10.85 -18.50
C SER A 160 -15.64 10.98 -17.19
N LEU A 161 -15.52 12.19 -16.62
CA LEU A 161 -14.91 12.37 -15.30
C LEU A 161 -15.72 11.70 -14.19
N LEU A 162 -17.05 11.75 -14.28
CA LEU A 162 -17.94 11.08 -13.32
C LEU A 162 -17.88 9.56 -13.47
N ARG A 163 -17.82 9.06 -14.71
CA ARG A 163 -17.63 7.63 -15.01
C ARG A 163 -16.27 7.13 -14.52
N MET A 164 -15.22 7.94 -14.70
CA MET A 164 -13.88 7.63 -14.22
C MET A 164 -13.84 7.54 -12.69
N ASP A 165 -14.45 8.49 -11.98
CA ASP A 165 -14.56 8.40 -10.51
C ASP A 165 -15.34 7.14 -10.11
N SER A 166 -16.50 6.87 -10.72
CA SER A 166 -17.29 5.66 -10.44
C SER A 166 -16.47 4.38 -10.64
N PHE A 167 -15.75 4.27 -11.76
CA PHE A 167 -14.85 3.14 -12.05
C PHE A 167 -13.76 2.97 -10.98
N VAL A 168 -13.11 4.06 -10.59
CA VAL A 168 -12.08 4.04 -9.54
C VAL A 168 -12.69 3.67 -8.18
N GLN A 169 -13.87 4.20 -7.84
CA GLN A 169 -14.55 3.89 -6.59
C GLN A 169 -14.95 2.41 -6.49
N GLU A 170 -15.47 1.83 -7.57
CA GLU A 170 -15.80 0.40 -7.64
C GLU A 170 -14.55 -0.48 -7.44
N MET A 171 -13.46 -0.15 -8.13
CA MET A 171 -12.17 -0.83 -7.97
C MET A 171 -11.68 -0.72 -6.51
N LEU A 172 -11.73 0.48 -5.93
CA LEU A 172 -11.32 0.68 -4.55
C LEU A 172 -12.22 -0.05 -3.56
N GLN A 173 -13.53 -0.12 -3.80
CA GLN A 173 -14.46 -0.87 -2.93
C GLN A 173 -14.10 -2.36 -2.90
N LYS A 174 -13.78 -2.94 -4.07
CA LYS A 174 -13.27 -4.31 -4.19
C LYS A 174 -11.91 -4.48 -3.50
N PHE A 175 -10.99 -3.52 -3.68
CA PHE A 175 -9.69 -3.53 -3.00
C PHE A 175 -9.83 -3.52 -1.47
N MET A 176 -10.80 -2.77 -0.94
CA MET A 176 -11.05 -2.69 0.50
C MET A 176 -11.44 -4.02 1.13
N LEU A 177 -11.94 -4.99 0.35
CA LEU A 177 -12.25 -6.34 0.83
C LEU A 177 -11.02 -7.03 1.45
N TYR A 178 -9.81 -6.69 1.00
CA TYR A 178 -8.58 -7.25 1.56
C TYR A 178 -8.32 -6.85 3.01
N TYR A 179 -8.95 -5.79 3.51
CA TYR A 179 -8.82 -5.35 4.90
C TYR A 179 -9.87 -5.95 5.83
N ASN A 180 -10.82 -6.73 5.29
CA ASN A 180 -11.79 -7.43 6.11
C ASN A 180 -11.09 -8.46 7.02
N GLY A 181 -11.69 -8.70 8.19
CA GLY A 181 -11.20 -9.69 9.14
C GLY A 181 -11.23 -11.11 8.59
N PHE A 182 -10.47 -12.02 9.22
CA PHE A 182 -10.39 -13.42 8.81
C PHE A 182 -11.74 -14.16 8.81
N GLU A 183 -12.72 -13.67 9.56
CA GLU A 183 -14.09 -14.22 9.57
C GLU A 183 -14.79 -14.11 8.21
N SER A 184 -14.46 -13.08 7.42
CA SER A 184 -15.11 -12.82 6.12
C SER A 184 -14.16 -12.83 4.93
N ARG A 185 -12.85 -12.80 5.16
CA ARG A 185 -11.81 -12.92 4.13
C ARG A 185 -11.12 -14.29 4.24
N PRO A 186 -11.24 -15.17 3.24
CA PRO A 186 -10.58 -16.46 3.25
C PRO A 186 -9.05 -16.31 3.11
N VAL A 187 -8.34 -17.39 3.42
CA VAL A 187 -6.91 -17.54 3.08
C VAL A 187 -6.84 -18.12 1.66
N PHE A 188 -5.91 -17.62 0.87
CA PHE A 188 -5.77 -18.00 -0.54
C PHE A 188 -4.47 -18.76 -0.74
N ASP A 189 -4.51 -19.80 -1.57
CA ASP A 189 -3.32 -20.58 -1.91
C ASP A 189 -2.45 -19.84 -2.94
N ASN A 190 -3.06 -18.97 -3.75
CA ASN A 190 -2.37 -18.21 -4.77
C ASN A 190 -3.02 -16.84 -5.04
N VAL A 191 -2.27 -15.99 -5.74
CA VAL A 191 -2.68 -14.61 -6.07
C VAL A 191 -3.90 -14.57 -6.99
N GLU A 192 -4.05 -15.55 -7.88
CA GLU A 192 -5.18 -15.59 -8.81
C GLU A 192 -6.50 -15.80 -8.09
N GLU A 193 -6.56 -16.75 -7.14
CA GLU A 193 -7.73 -16.96 -6.28
C GLU A 193 -8.08 -15.71 -5.47
N MET A 194 -7.08 -15.07 -4.88
CA MET A 194 -7.25 -13.81 -4.14
C MET A 194 -7.86 -12.71 -5.01
N LEU A 195 -7.37 -12.54 -6.24
CA LEU A 195 -7.86 -11.54 -7.19
C LEU A 195 -9.26 -11.89 -7.72
N LYS A 196 -9.56 -13.17 -7.93
CA LYS A 196 -10.90 -13.63 -8.35
C LYS A 196 -11.93 -13.36 -7.25
N TRP A 197 -11.58 -13.68 -6.01
CA TRP A 197 -12.46 -13.45 -4.85
C TRP A 197 -12.80 -11.97 -4.65
N SER A 198 -11.83 -11.06 -4.80
CA SER A 198 -12.09 -9.62 -4.69
C SER A 198 -12.80 -9.03 -5.92
N GLY A 199 -12.91 -9.77 -7.02
CA GLY A 199 -13.47 -9.28 -8.29
C GLY A 199 -12.53 -8.32 -9.04
N LEU A 200 -11.23 -8.35 -8.74
CA LEU A 200 -10.19 -7.54 -9.38
C LEU A 200 -9.42 -8.30 -10.46
N TYR A 201 -9.57 -9.62 -10.56
CA TYR A 201 -8.84 -10.44 -11.54
C TYR A 201 -9.02 -9.94 -12.99
N GLY A 202 -10.23 -9.59 -13.40
CA GLY A 202 -10.47 -9.10 -14.77
C GLY A 202 -9.62 -7.89 -15.15
N LEU A 203 -9.43 -6.95 -14.21
CA LEU A 203 -8.64 -5.74 -14.41
C LEU A 203 -7.15 -6.01 -14.66
N THR A 204 -6.63 -7.19 -14.28
CA THR A 204 -5.23 -7.54 -14.51
C THR A 204 -5.00 -8.23 -15.86
N ARG A 205 -6.07 -8.51 -16.61
CA ARG A 205 -6.03 -9.28 -17.86
C ARG A 205 -6.09 -8.42 -19.11
N ARG A 206 -6.42 -7.14 -18.97
CA ARG A 206 -6.66 -6.19 -20.07
C ARG A 206 -5.88 -4.91 -19.84
N THR A 207 -5.73 -4.13 -20.90
CA THR A 207 -5.12 -2.81 -20.78
C THR A 207 -6.08 -1.87 -20.04
N LEU A 208 -5.52 -0.86 -19.37
CA LEU A 208 -6.34 0.17 -18.71
C LEU A 208 -7.21 0.91 -19.72
N GLU A 209 -6.71 1.17 -20.93
CA GLU A 209 -7.45 1.85 -21.99
C GLU A 209 -8.73 1.09 -22.36
N ASP A 210 -8.64 -0.23 -22.57
CA ASP A 210 -9.81 -1.06 -22.90
C ASP A 210 -10.87 -1.04 -21.80
N GLU A 211 -10.47 -1.15 -20.53
CA GLU A 211 -11.38 -1.10 -19.39
C GLU A 211 -12.09 0.26 -19.26
N LEU A 212 -11.37 1.35 -19.55
CA LEU A 212 -11.94 2.70 -19.49
C LEU A 212 -12.90 2.99 -20.65
N ILE A 213 -12.62 2.48 -21.85
CA ILE A 213 -13.53 2.55 -22.99
C ILE A 213 -14.83 1.81 -22.67
N ASP A 214 -14.74 0.59 -22.13
CA ASP A 214 -15.91 -0.21 -21.73
C ASP A 214 -16.70 0.44 -20.60
N ALA A 215 -16.03 1.14 -19.68
CA ALA A 215 -16.66 1.98 -18.64
C ALA A 215 -17.32 3.26 -19.23
N GLY A 216 -17.22 3.48 -20.53
CA GLY A 216 -17.87 4.57 -21.26
C GLY A 216 -17.13 5.90 -21.18
N LEU A 217 -15.82 5.89 -20.90
CA LEU A 217 -15.00 7.10 -21.02
C LEU A 217 -14.75 7.39 -22.51
N ASN A 218 -14.75 8.67 -22.87
CA ASN A 218 -14.37 9.07 -24.21
C ASN A 218 -12.83 9.03 -24.37
N THR A 219 -12.37 8.85 -25.60
CA THR A 219 -10.94 8.75 -25.95
C THR A 219 -10.14 10.00 -25.61
N GLN A 220 -10.75 11.20 -25.69
CA GLN A 220 -10.10 12.45 -25.33
C GLN A 220 -9.79 12.53 -23.82
N THR A 221 -10.70 12.06 -22.97
CA THR A 221 -10.47 11.99 -21.53
C THR A 221 -9.35 11.02 -21.21
N ILE A 222 -9.34 9.85 -21.86
CA ILE A 222 -8.29 8.85 -21.67
C ILE A 222 -6.93 9.42 -22.08
N SER A 223 -6.81 9.98 -23.29
CA SER A 223 -5.52 10.48 -23.80
C SER A 223 -4.97 11.71 -23.06
N GLU A 224 -5.84 12.59 -22.55
CA GLU A 224 -5.41 13.83 -21.89
C GLU A 224 -5.16 13.69 -20.39
N LEU A 225 -5.84 12.76 -19.70
CA LEU A 225 -5.79 12.63 -18.24
C LEU A 225 -5.19 11.32 -17.74
N VAL A 226 -5.26 10.26 -18.53
CA VAL A 226 -4.71 8.95 -18.15
C VAL A 226 -3.32 8.85 -18.74
N THR A 227 -2.32 9.23 -17.94
CA THR A 227 -0.91 9.08 -18.31
C THR A 227 -0.38 7.78 -17.73
N VAL A 228 0.24 6.95 -18.58
CA VAL A 228 0.98 5.73 -18.19
C VAL A 228 2.45 5.96 -18.43
#